data_AF-A0A1M3IRF1-F1
#
_entry.id   AF-A0A1M3IRF1-F1
#
_cell.length_a   1.000
_cell.length_b   1.000
_cell.length_c   1.000
_cell.angle_alpha   90.00
_cell.angle_beta   90.00
_cell.angle_gamma   90.00
#
_symmetry.space_group_name_H-M   'P 1'
#
loop_
_entity.id
_entity.type
_entity.pdbx_description
1 polymer ?
#
loop_
_entity_poly.entity_id
_entity_poly.type
_entity_poly.pdbx_seq_one_letter_code
_entity_poly.pdbx_strand_id
1 'polypeptide(L)'
;MNKAVYYLPLIFACVAFNTLAQISLKAGLRGIGYIDFNITKVINTCLQLLKSPFILIGFIFYALSLVFWIACLSRVEVSYAYPLTSLGYVFTAFTGFMLFQEDLNLIRLLGIIVIMGGVYIVSIS
;
A
#
# COMPACT_ATOMS: atom_id res chain seq x y z
N MET A 1 7.06 -23.70 -15.49
CA MET A 1 6.25 -22.71 -14.74
C MET A 1 7.18 -21.61 -14.25
N ASN A 2 6.87 -20.35 -14.54
CA ASN A 2 7.68 -19.19 -14.16
C ASN A 2 7.93 -19.22 -12.64
N LYS A 3 9.19 -19.12 -12.18
CA LYS A 3 9.55 -19.19 -10.74
C LYS A 3 8.71 -18.24 -9.89
N ALA A 4 8.30 -17.12 -10.46
CA ALA A 4 7.49 -16.13 -9.79
C ALA A 4 6.06 -16.56 -9.44
N VAL A 5 5.45 -17.51 -10.17
CA VAL A 5 4.12 -18.06 -9.82
C VAL A 5 4.18 -18.80 -8.47
N TYR A 6 5.31 -19.43 -8.15
CA TYR A 6 5.50 -20.10 -6.86
C TYR A 6 5.60 -19.11 -5.69
N TYR A 7 5.99 -17.87 -5.95
CA TYR A 7 6.15 -16.82 -4.93
C TYR A 7 5.00 -15.81 -4.91
N LEU A 8 3.93 -16.06 -5.67
CA LEU A 8 2.71 -15.26 -5.65
C LEU A 8 2.13 -15.06 -4.23
N PRO A 9 2.11 -16.08 -3.35
CA PRO A 9 1.63 -15.89 -1.97
C PRO A 9 2.45 -14.87 -1.18
N LEU A 10 3.76 -14.79 -1.44
CA LEU A 10 4.66 -13.86 -0.78
C LEU A 10 4.42 -12.42 -1.25
N ILE A 11 4.21 -12.24 -2.55
CA ILE A 11 3.83 -10.95 -3.15
C ILE A 11 2.46 -10.52 -2.63
N PHE A 12 1.49 -11.43 -2.58
CA PHE A 12 0.17 -11.13 -2.07
C PHE A 12 0.20 -10.72 -0.60
N ALA A 13 0.96 -11.43 0.24
CA ALA A 13 1.18 -11.06 1.64
C ALA A 13 1.82 -9.66 1.73
N CYS A 14 2.89 -9.41 0.97
CA CYS A 14 3.54 -8.09 0.90
C CYS A 14 2.52 -6.98 0.59
N VAL A 15 1.71 -7.16 -0.44
CA VAL A 15 0.70 -6.20 -0.89
C VAL A 15 -0.42 -6.03 0.13
N ALA A 16 -0.88 -7.11 0.77
CA ALA A 16 -1.90 -7.06 1.81
C ALA A 16 -1.41 -6.27 3.03
N PHE A 17 -0.20 -6.56 3.53
CA PHE A 17 0.41 -5.82 4.64
C PHE A 17 0.66 -4.36 4.28
N ASN A 18 1.08 -4.07 3.03
CA ASN A 18 1.24 -2.69 2.58
C ASN A 18 -0.11 -1.94 2.57
N THR A 19 -1.17 -2.60 2.11
CA THR A 19 -2.52 -2.03 2.10
C THR A 19 -2.99 -1.75 3.53
N LEU A 20 -2.85 -2.73 4.44
CA LEU A 20 -3.19 -2.56 5.85
C LEU A 20 -2.40 -1.42 6.50
N ALA A 21 -1.11 -1.27 6.15
CA ALA A 21 -0.29 -0.15 6.59
C ALA A 21 -0.88 1.19 6.12
N GLN A 22 -1.14 1.35 4.84
CA GLN A 22 -1.68 2.60 4.29
C GLN A 22 -3.04 2.97 4.89
N ILE A 23 -3.93 1.99 5.04
CA ILE A 23 -5.25 2.18 5.66
C ILE A 23 -5.10 2.59 7.13
N SER A 24 -4.22 1.93 7.89
CA SER A 24 -3.98 2.30 9.30
C SER A 24 -3.39 3.70 9.44
N LEU A 25 -2.43 4.06 8.58
CA LEU A 25 -1.85 5.40 8.56
C LEU A 25 -2.90 6.46 8.24
N LYS A 26 -3.74 6.21 7.23
CA LYS A 26 -4.87 7.10 6.87
C LYS A 26 -5.86 7.26 8.03
N ALA A 27 -6.19 6.17 8.72
CA ALA A 27 -7.06 6.20 9.89
C ALA A 27 -6.45 7.05 11.03
N GLY A 28 -5.15 6.90 11.29
CA GLY A 28 -4.44 7.71 12.29
C GLY A 28 -4.42 9.20 11.96
N LEU A 29 -4.26 9.54 10.68
CA LEU A 29 -4.25 10.93 10.22
C LEU A 29 -5.62 11.62 10.29
N ARG A 30 -6.73 10.88 10.18
CA ARG A 30 -8.08 11.47 10.30
C ARG A 30 -8.31 12.17 11.64
N GLY A 31 -7.72 11.67 12.73
CA GLY A 31 -7.84 12.29 14.06
C GLY A 31 -6.91 13.49 14.30
N ILE A 32 -5.84 13.61 13.50
CA ILE A 32 -4.82 14.66 13.64
C ILE A 32 -5.10 15.82 12.67
N GLY A 33 -5.65 15.52 11.49
CA GLY A 33 -5.90 16.48 10.43
C GLY A 33 -4.70 16.65 9.50
N TYR A 34 -4.65 17.80 8.82
CA TYR A 34 -3.62 18.12 7.84
C TYR A 34 -2.30 18.51 8.52
N ILE A 35 -1.18 18.07 7.96
CA ILE A 35 0.15 18.45 8.43
C ILE A 35 0.50 19.83 7.86
N ASP A 36 0.63 20.82 8.75
CA ASP A 36 1.11 22.17 8.43
C ASP A 36 2.65 22.19 8.53
N PHE A 37 3.34 22.74 7.52
CA PHE A 37 4.80 22.77 7.44
C PHE A 37 5.45 23.90 8.26
N ASN A 38 4.68 24.64 9.06
CA ASN A 38 5.24 25.55 10.04
C ASN A 38 6.03 24.78 11.12
N ILE A 39 7.32 25.10 11.31
CA ILE A 39 8.26 24.39 12.22
C ILE A 39 7.68 24.12 13.62
N THR A 40 6.99 25.09 14.22
CA THR A 40 6.42 24.94 15.56
C THR A 40 5.25 23.96 15.58
N LYS A 41 4.45 23.91 14.51
CA LYS A 41 3.35 22.96 14.36
C LYS A 41 3.85 21.56 14.00
N VAL A 42 4.89 21.45 13.17
CA VAL A 42 5.49 20.17 12.78
C VAL A 42 5.93 19.35 14.00
N ILE A 43 6.61 19.97 14.97
CA ILE A 43 7.05 19.28 16.19
C ILE A 43 5.84 18.71 16.96
N ASN A 44 4.80 19.52 17.15
CA ASN A 44 3.58 19.09 17.83
C ASN A 44 2.84 17.98 17.09
N THR A 45 2.72 18.08 15.76
CA THR A 45 2.12 17.05 14.92
C THR A 45 2.92 15.75 14.96
N CYS A 46 4.25 15.80 14.92
CA CYS A 46 5.11 14.63 15.10
C CYS A 46 4.85 13.92 16.43
N LEU A 47 4.76 14.67 17.53
CA LEU A 47 4.45 14.09 18.84
C LEU A 47 3.05 13.44 18.88
N GLN A 48 2.07 14.01 18.18
CA GLN A 48 0.73 13.42 18.05
C GLN A 48 0.74 12.15 17.19
N LEU A 49 1.50 12.14 16.09
CA LEU A 49 1.66 10.97 15.23
C LEU A 49 2.27 9.79 16.00
N LEU A 50 3.32 10.04 16.80
CA LEU A 50 3.97 9.02 17.62
C LEU A 50 3.05 8.45 18.71
N LYS A 51 2.07 9.21 19.18
CA LYS A 51 1.08 8.76 20.18
C LYS A 51 -0.12 8.06 19.56
N SER A 52 -0.31 8.14 18.24
CA SER A 52 -1.46 7.55 17.58
C SER A 52 -1.28 6.03 17.42
N PRO A 53 -2.14 5.20 18.03
CA PRO A 53 -2.01 3.74 17.93
C PRO A 53 -2.15 3.25 16.49
N PHE A 54 -3.02 3.89 15.69
CA PHE A 54 -3.18 3.55 14.28
C PHE A 54 -1.94 3.84 13.44
N ILE A 55 -1.21 4.92 13.75
CA ILE A 55 0.05 5.25 13.08
C ILE A 55 1.11 4.19 13.41
N LEU A 56 1.24 3.82 14.70
CA LEU A 56 2.18 2.79 15.15
C LEU A 56 1.88 1.43 14.52
N ILE A 57 0.61 1.02 14.50
CA ILE A 57 0.16 -0.21 13.81
C ILE A 57 0.48 -0.14 12.31
N GLY A 58 0.25 1.02 11.69
CA GLY A 58 0.60 1.27 10.30
C GLY A 58 2.10 1.04 10.04
N PHE A 59 2.97 1.58 10.89
CA PHE A 59 4.42 1.34 10.79
C PHE A 59 4.79 -0.14 10.95
N ILE A 60 4.15 -0.87 11.88
CA ILE A 60 4.40 -2.30 12.06
C ILE A 60 4.01 -3.08 10.80
N PHE A 61 2.83 -2.83 10.24
CA PHE A 61 2.41 -3.48 9.00
C PHE A 61 3.30 -3.10 7.82
N TYR A 62 3.78 -1.85 7.76
CA TYR A 62 4.70 -1.41 6.72
C TYR A 62 6.05 -2.13 6.82
N ALA A 63 6.58 -2.27 8.04
CA ALA A 63 7.80 -3.04 8.29
C ALA A 63 7.63 -4.52 7.93
N LEU A 64 6.50 -5.13 8.27
CA LEU A 64 6.18 -6.51 7.87
C LEU A 64 6.08 -6.66 6.35
N SER A 65 5.42 -5.71 5.67
CA SER A 65 5.35 -5.67 4.20
C SER A 65 6.76 -5.64 3.58
N LEU A 66 7.66 -4.81 4.13
CA LEU A 66 9.05 -4.73 3.69
C LEU A 66 9.78 -6.08 3.84
N VAL A 67 9.56 -6.82 4.92
CA VAL A 67 10.16 -8.16 5.12
C VAL A 67 9.72 -9.12 4.00
N PHE A 68 8.41 -9.16 3.70
CA PHE A 68 7.90 -9.98 2.60
C PHE A 68 8.45 -9.53 1.24
N TRP A 69 8.59 -8.22 1.04
CA TRP A 69 9.17 -7.67 -0.18
C TRP A 69 10.62 -8.09 -0.37
N ILE A 70 11.46 -7.95 0.65
CA ILE A 70 12.87 -8.38 0.62
C ILE A 70 12.96 -9.89 0.35
N ALA A 71 12.11 -10.69 0.99
CA ALA A 71 12.06 -12.12 0.75
C ALA A 71 11.59 -12.48 -0.67
N CYS A 72 10.76 -11.65 -1.30
CA CYS A 72 10.35 -11.83 -2.69
C CYS A 72 11.48 -11.48 -3.65
N LEU A 73 12.13 -10.34 -3.44
CA LEU A 73 13.22 -9.88 -4.28
C LEU A 73 14.45 -10.79 -4.24
N SER A 74 14.64 -11.56 -3.17
CA SER A 74 15.70 -12.57 -3.13
C SER A 74 15.43 -13.81 -4.00
N ARG A 75 14.23 -13.94 -4.58
CA ARG A 75 13.78 -15.14 -5.31
C ARG A 75 13.18 -14.85 -6.68
N VAL A 76 12.74 -13.62 -6.92
CA VAL A 76 12.07 -13.17 -8.15
C VAL A 76 12.74 -11.89 -8.63
N GLU A 77 12.92 -11.78 -9.94
CA GLU A 77 13.44 -10.58 -10.57
C GLU A 77 12.51 -9.38 -10.30
N VAL A 78 13.11 -8.23 -10.02
CA VAL A 78 12.39 -7.00 -9.68
C VAL A 78 11.38 -6.63 -10.77
N SER A 79 11.76 -6.77 -12.04
CA SER A 79 10.93 -6.44 -13.20
C SER A 79 9.64 -7.26 -13.27
N TYR A 80 9.62 -8.47 -12.69
CA TYR A 80 8.42 -9.30 -12.62
C TYR A 80 7.63 -9.06 -11.33
N ALA A 81 8.31 -8.89 -10.20
CA ALA A 81 7.66 -8.68 -8.91
C ALA A 81 6.95 -7.32 -8.83
N TYR A 82 7.56 -6.27 -9.37
CA TYR A 82 7.07 -4.90 -9.25
C TYR A 82 5.68 -4.67 -9.88
N PRO A 83 5.37 -5.13 -11.12
CA PRO A 83 4.02 -5.05 -11.67
C PRO A 83 2.94 -5.65 -10.76
N LEU A 84 3.22 -6.80 -10.14
CA LEU A 84 2.28 -7.47 -9.26
C LEU A 84 2.00 -6.68 -7.97
N THR A 85 2.92 -5.80 -7.54
CA THR A 85 2.65 -4.90 -6.41
C THR A 85 1.54 -3.89 -6.69
N SER A 86 1.24 -3.62 -7.96
CA SER A 86 0.17 -2.72 -8.37
C SER A 86 -1.22 -3.21 -7.96
N LEU A 87 -1.38 -4.51 -7.64
CA LEU A 87 -2.58 -5.03 -6.98
C LEU A 87 -2.91 -4.28 -5.68
N GLY A 88 -1.89 -3.70 -5.03
CA GLY A 88 -2.05 -2.85 -3.86
C GLY A 88 -2.88 -1.60 -4.14
N TYR A 89 -2.84 -1.05 -5.37
CA TYR A 89 -3.73 0.06 -5.75
C TYR A 89 -5.19 -0.35 -5.74
N VAL A 90 -5.51 -1.55 -6.25
CA VAL A 90 -6.87 -2.08 -6.26
C VAL A 90 -7.36 -2.25 -4.81
N PHE A 91 -6.58 -2.94 -3.98
CA PHE A 91 -6.96 -3.16 -2.59
C PHE A 91 -7.07 -1.85 -1.81
N THR A 92 -6.10 -0.95 -1.93
CA THR A 92 -6.13 0.33 -1.21
C THR A 92 -7.30 1.20 -1.65
N ALA A 93 -7.58 1.29 -2.96
CA ALA A 93 -8.72 2.06 -3.46
C ALA A 93 -10.05 1.48 -2.98
N PHE A 94 -10.22 0.16 -3.04
CA PHE A 94 -11.44 -0.50 -2.61
C PHE A 94 -11.64 -0.40 -1.09
N THR A 95 -10.59 -0.65 -0.29
CA THR A 95 -10.65 -0.51 1.16
C THR A 95 -10.85 0.95 1.58
N GLY A 96 -10.25 1.92 0.87
CA GLY A 96 -10.45 3.35 1.08
C GLY A 96 -11.89 3.79 0.82
N PHE A 97 -12.51 3.28 -0.25
CA PHE A 97 -13.94 3.47 -0.50
C PHE A 97 -14.81 2.92 0.63
N MET A 98 -14.58 1.67 1.03
CA MET A 98 -15.42 1.02 2.04
C MET A 98 -15.27 1.64 3.43
N LEU A 99 -14.04 1.90 3.89
CA LEU A 99 -13.77 2.34 5.26
C LEU A 99 -13.80 3.86 5.40
N PHE A 100 -13.38 4.59 4.37
CA PHE A 100 -13.23 6.03 4.42
C PHE A 100 -14.26 6.78 3.58
N GLN A 101 -15.12 6.07 2.84
CA GLN A 101 -16.10 6.66 1.93
C GLN A 101 -15.43 7.60 0.92
N GLU A 102 -14.22 7.25 0.48
CA GLU A 102 -13.53 7.99 -0.57
C GLU A 102 -14.25 7.82 -1.92
N ASP A 103 -14.42 8.89 -2.69
CA ASP A 103 -15.09 8.81 -3.98
C ASP A 103 -14.32 7.95 -5.00
N LEU A 104 -14.87 6.78 -5.32
CA LEU A 104 -14.45 5.98 -6.48
C LEU A 104 -15.24 6.42 -7.71
N ASN A 105 -14.83 7.55 -8.30
CA ASN A 105 -15.39 7.98 -9.57
C ASN A 105 -14.99 7.03 -10.72
N LEU A 106 -15.82 6.97 -11.76
CA LEU A 106 -15.66 6.17 -12.97
C LEU A 106 -14.27 6.35 -13.61
N ILE A 107 -13.74 7.57 -13.63
CA ILE A 107 -12.40 7.86 -14.16
C ILE A 107 -11.31 7.09 -13.39
N ARG A 108 -11.40 7.04 -12.06
CA ARG A 108 -10.45 6.31 -11.21
C ARG A 108 -10.56 4.80 -11.45
N LEU A 109 -11.78 4.28 -11.61
CA LEU A 109 -12.00 2.87 -11.93
C LEU A 109 -11.41 2.50 -13.30
N LEU A 110 -11.62 3.31 -14.33
CA LEU A 110 -11.01 3.13 -15.64
C LEU A 110 -9.49 3.16 -15.58
N GLY A 111 -8.92 4.09 -14.82
CA GLY A 111 -7.47 4.14 -14.58
C GLY A 111 -6.94 2.85 -13.92
N ILE A 112 -7.64 2.33 -12.92
CA ILE A 112 -7.30 1.04 -12.28
C ILE A 112 -7.33 -0.09 -13.30
N ILE A 113 -8.36 -0.17 -14.16
CA ILE A 113 -8.46 -1.18 -15.22
C ILE A 113 -7.27 -1.10 -16.18
N VAL A 114 -6.87 0.11 -16.58
CA VAL A 114 -5.70 0.32 -17.45
C VAL A 114 -4.41 -0.14 -16.77
N ILE A 115 -4.20 0.21 -15.49
CA ILE A 115 -3.05 -0.27 -14.71
C ILE A 115 -3.04 -1.80 -14.68
N MET A 116 -4.17 -2.42 -14.36
CA MET A 116 -4.30 -3.87 -14.32
C MET A 116 -4.06 -4.54 -15.68
N GLY A 117 -4.49 -3.91 -16.77
CA GLY A 117 -4.16 -4.35 -18.13
C GLY A 117 -2.67 -4.29 -18.42
N GLY A 118 -1.99 -3.21 -18.01
CA GLY A 118 -0.53 -3.10 -18.11
C GLY A 118 0.19 -4.19 -17.31
N VAL A 119 -0.23 -4.44 -16.08
CA VAL A 119 0.32 -5.52 -15.23
C VAL A 119 0.15 -6.89 -15.88
N TYR A 120 -1.01 -7.15 -16.49
CA TYR A 120 -1.27 -8.40 -17.21
C TYR A 120 -0.30 -8.58 -18.39
N ILE A 121 -0.10 -7.54 -19.21
CA ILE A 121 0.84 -7.56 -20.34
C ILE A 121 2.28 -7.85 -19.87
N VAL A 122 2.73 -7.21 -18.79
CA VAL A 122 4.08 -7.47 -18.25
C VAL A 122 4.19 -8.86 -17.61
N SER A 123 3.08 -9.40 -17.08
CA SER A 123 3.09 -10.73 -16.48
C SER A 123 3.19 -11.87 -17.51
N ILE A 124 2.81 -11.61 -18.77
CA ILE A 124 2.89 -12.58 -19.87
C ILE A 124 4.17 -12.46 -20.72
N SER A 125 4.91 -11.36 -20.60
CA SER A 125 6.22 -11.16 -21.26
C SER A 125 7.33 -11.95 -20.55
#